data_AF-A0A496W5G8-F1
#
_entry.id   AF-A0A496W5G8-F1
#
_cell.length_a   1.000
_cell.length_b   1.000
_cell.length_c   1.000
_cell.angle_alpha   90.00
_cell.angle_beta   90.00
_cell.angle_gamma   90.00
#
_symmetry.space_group_name_H-M   'P 1'
#
loop_
_entity.id
_entity.type
_entity.pdbx_description
1 polymer ?
#
loop_
_entity_poly.entity_id
_entity_poly.type
_entity_poly.pdbx_seq_one_letter_code
_entity_poly.pdbx_strand_id
1 'polypeptide(L)'
;MKLLYYVVAVLLATEVQSRDIVSIIGVGDIMLGTNYPSKRYLPPNQGRDLMKDVEDILNNADVTFGNLEGTILDTKGSARKNCKKCYSFRMPAYLVDNLVTAGFDVLSIANNHIMDFDTQGVDNTIRVLNREMDLCGRSR
;
A
#
# COMPACT_ATOMS: atom_id res chain seq x y z
N MET A 1 7.13 12.35 -65.89
CA MET A 1 5.99 12.81 -65.07
C MET A 1 5.76 11.83 -63.92
N LYS A 2 6.07 12.28 -62.69
CA LYS A 2 5.44 11.91 -61.40
C LYS A 2 5.37 10.46 -60.87
N LEU A 3 5.94 9.43 -61.50
CA LEU A 3 5.72 8.05 -61.04
C LEU A 3 6.74 7.50 -60.01
N LEU A 4 7.87 8.18 -59.77
CA LEU A 4 8.92 7.67 -58.85
C LEU A 4 8.82 8.23 -57.41
N TYR A 5 8.08 9.31 -57.18
CA TYR A 5 7.92 9.91 -55.84
C TYR A 5 6.95 9.15 -54.93
N TYR A 6 6.04 8.35 -55.50
CA TYR A 6 5.04 7.61 -54.72
C TYR A 6 5.63 6.42 -53.95
N VAL A 7 6.74 5.83 -54.43
CA VAL A 7 7.34 4.62 -53.81
C VAL A 7 8.19 4.95 -52.58
N VAL A 8 8.71 6.19 -52.47
CA VAL A 8 9.44 6.65 -51.27
C VAL A 8 8.49 7.08 -50.15
N ALA A 9 7.19 7.29 -50.46
CA ALA A 9 6.17 7.54 -49.43
C ALA A 9 5.76 6.27 -48.67
N VAL A 10 6.23 5.09 -49.11
CA VAL A 10 6.03 3.83 -48.39
C VAL A 10 6.99 3.82 -47.19
N LEU A 11 6.45 3.55 -46.00
CA LEU A 11 7.18 3.07 -44.81
C LEU A 11 7.92 4.09 -43.92
N LEU A 12 7.52 5.35 -43.89
CA LEU A 12 7.72 6.17 -42.68
C LEU A 12 6.39 6.70 -42.16
N ALA A 13 5.36 5.85 -42.17
CA ALA A 13 4.44 5.84 -41.05
C ALA A 13 5.27 5.36 -39.87
N THR A 14 5.97 6.29 -39.22
CA THR A 14 6.38 6.09 -37.84
C THR A 14 5.07 5.85 -37.10
N GLU A 15 4.75 4.59 -36.83
CA GLU A 15 3.93 4.28 -35.68
C GLU A 15 4.65 4.97 -34.52
N VAL A 16 4.11 6.12 -34.12
CA VAL A 16 4.40 6.64 -32.78
C VAL A 16 3.85 5.55 -31.90
N GLN A 17 4.71 4.62 -31.48
CA GLN A 17 4.42 3.66 -30.45
C GLN A 17 3.80 4.49 -29.34
N SER A 18 2.50 4.32 -29.09
CA SER A 18 1.87 4.88 -27.90
C SER A 18 2.77 4.45 -26.77
N ARG A 19 3.41 5.41 -26.10
CA ARG A 19 4.01 5.08 -24.82
C ARG A 19 2.81 4.77 -23.95
N ASP A 20 2.63 3.50 -23.60
CA ASP A 20 1.74 3.13 -22.53
C ASP A 20 2.31 3.80 -21.28
N ILE A 21 1.78 5.00 -20.97
CA ILE A 21 2.16 5.73 -19.78
C ILE A 21 1.50 4.97 -18.64
N VAL A 22 2.33 4.35 -17.81
CA VAL A 22 1.90 3.78 -16.53
C VAL A 22 2.03 4.87 -15.47
N SER A 23 0.92 5.16 -14.82
CA SER A 23 0.81 6.10 -13.71
C SER A 23 0.87 5.34 -12.38
N ILE A 24 1.67 5.86 -11.45
CA ILE A 24 1.82 5.29 -10.11
C ILE A 24 1.61 6.38 -9.09
N ILE A 25 0.75 6.13 -8.10
CA ILE A 25 0.65 6.94 -6.89
C ILE A 25 1.41 6.24 -5.77
N GLY A 26 2.33 6.95 -5.15
CA GLY A 26 3.09 6.49 -3.99
C GLY A 26 2.68 7.24 -2.74
N VAL A 27 2.23 6.50 -1.73
CA VAL A 27 1.97 7.01 -0.39
C VAL A 27 3.09 6.56 0.54
N GLY A 28 3.51 7.46 1.43
CA GLY A 28 4.50 7.16 2.47
C GLY A 28 3.95 6.24 3.55
N ASP A 29 4.42 6.46 4.78
CA ASP A 29 4.04 5.65 5.93
C ASP A 29 2.55 5.81 6.29
N ILE A 30 1.83 4.70 6.26
CA ILE A 30 0.40 4.63 6.55
C ILE A 30 0.21 4.00 7.93
N MET A 31 -0.31 4.82 8.85
CA MET A 31 -0.65 4.38 10.21
C MET A 31 -2.10 4.74 10.53
N LEU A 32 -3.04 3.82 10.25
CA LEU A 32 -4.48 4.07 10.42
C LEU A 32 -4.94 4.09 11.90
N GLY A 33 -4.10 3.64 12.82
CA GLY A 33 -4.40 3.60 14.26
C GLY A 33 -3.91 2.33 14.93
N THR A 34 -3.72 2.37 16.25
CA THR A 34 -3.18 1.24 17.02
C THR A 34 -4.08 0.89 18.19
N ASN A 35 -4.20 -0.40 18.49
CA ASN A 35 -4.86 -0.88 19.71
C ASN A 35 -3.88 -1.09 20.88
N TYR A 36 -2.61 -0.71 20.69
CA TYR A 36 -1.51 -0.84 21.66
C TYR A 36 -0.84 0.51 21.94
N PRO A 37 -0.49 0.83 23.20
CA PRO A 37 -0.84 0.09 24.41
C PRO A 37 -2.32 0.23 24.81
N SER A 38 -3.11 1.02 24.07
CA SER A 38 -4.52 1.27 24.37
C SER A 38 -5.36 1.43 23.11
N LYS A 39 -6.61 0.98 23.16
CA LYS A 39 -7.59 1.14 22.07
C LYS A 39 -7.99 2.59 21.82
N ARG A 40 -7.65 3.53 22.71
CA ARG A 40 -7.97 4.96 22.52
C ARG A 40 -7.28 5.59 21.31
N TYR A 41 -6.24 4.94 20.78
CA TYR A 41 -5.51 5.39 19.58
C TYR A 41 -6.10 4.82 18.28
N LEU A 42 -7.22 4.11 18.38
CA LEU A 42 -7.98 3.71 17.20
C LEU A 42 -8.87 4.88 16.75
N PRO A 43 -9.02 5.08 15.43
CA PRO A 43 -9.89 6.09 14.89
C PRO A 43 -11.37 5.79 15.23
N PRO A 44 -12.23 6.81 15.29
CA PRO A 44 -13.68 6.60 15.33
C PRO A 44 -14.16 5.92 14.04
N ASN A 45 -15.41 5.46 14.05
CA ASN A 45 -16.06 4.85 12.88
C ASN A 45 -15.22 3.75 12.19
N GLN A 46 -14.43 3.01 12.99
CA GLN A 46 -13.53 1.96 12.50
C GLN A 46 -12.54 2.45 11.42
N GLY A 47 -12.24 3.76 11.35
CA GLY A 47 -11.30 4.32 10.39
C GLY A 47 -11.85 4.55 8.98
N ARG A 48 -13.14 4.33 8.74
CA ARG A 48 -13.76 4.47 7.40
C ARG A 48 -13.64 5.87 6.80
N ASP A 49 -13.52 6.89 7.65
CA ASP A 49 -13.44 8.28 7.21
C ASP A 49 -11.99 8.76 6.97
N LEU A 50 -10.96 7.94 7.29
CA LEU A 50 -9.56 8.39 7.29
C LEU A 50 -9.02 8.78 5.91
N MET A 51 -9.47 8.09 4.86
CA MET A 51 -8.95 8.25 3.50
C MET A 51 -10.00 8.81 2.53
N LYS A 52 -11.20 9.13 3.02
CA LYS A 52 -12.35 9.48 2.18
C LYS A 52 -12.07 10.69 1.27
N ASP A 53 -11.37 11.69 1.80
CA ASP A 53 -11.09 12.93 1.06
C ASP A 53 -10.02 12.74 -0.05
N VAL A 54 -9.30 11.61 -0.04
CA VAL A 54 -8.26 11.30 -1.02
C VAL A 54 -8.57 10.06 -1.86
N GLU A 55 -9.70 9.39 -1.62
CA GLU A 55 -10.11 8.16 -2.31
C GLU A 55 -10.13 8.35 -3.85
N ASP A 56 -10.73 9.44 -4.34
CA ASP A 56 -10.76 9.74 -5.78
C ASP A 56 -9.36 9.96 -6.37
N ILE A 57 -8.42 10.48 -5.57
CA ILE A 57 -7.03 10.70 -6.01
C ILE A 57 -6.32 9.36 -6.08
N LEU A 58 -6.42 8.55 -5.03
CA LEU A 58 -5.77 7.24 -4.92
C LEU A 58 -6.29 6.25 -5.97
N ASN A 59 -7.55 6.36 -6.38
CA ASN A 59 -8.11 5.53 -7.46
C ASN A 59 -7.75 6.03 -8.88
N ASN A 60 -7.06 7.17 -9.01
CA ASN A 60 -6.74 7.78 -10.31
C ASN A 60 -5.30 7.48 -10.76
N ALA A 61 -4.89 6.22 -10.67
CA ALA A 61 -3.63 5.70 -11.18
C ALA A 61 -3.77 4.24 -11.63
N ASP A 62 -2.83 3.76 -12.44
CA ASP A 62 -2.77 2.34 -12.82
C ASP A 62 -2.34 1.46 -11.65
N VAL A 63 -1.52 2.00 -10.73
CA VAL A 63 -1.10 1.36 -9.48
C VAL A 63 -0.99 2.38 -8.36
N THR A 64 -1.63 2.09 -7.24
CA THR A 64 -1.46 2.83 -5.99
C THR A 64 -0.71 1.99 -4.96
N PHE A 65 0.46 2.49 -4.60
CA PHE A 65 1.40 1.85 -3.68
C PHE A 65 1.48 2.61 -2.36
N GLY A 66 1.60 1.90 -1.24
CA GLY A 66 1.81 2.49 0.08
C GLY A 66 2.82 1.74 0.96
N ASN A 67 3.36 2.39 1.99
CA ASN A 67 4.12 1.72 3.05
C ASN A 67 3.24 1.54 4.29
N LEU A 68 2.89 0.31 4.65
CA LEU A 68 2.09 0.04 5.84
C LEU A 68 2.97 0.08 7.10
N GLU A 69 2.90 1.15 7.87
CA GLU A 69 3.75 1.39 9.03
C GLU A 69 3.19 0.66 10.27
N GLY A 70 3.75 -0.51 10.58
CA GLY A 70 3.35 -1.31 11.74
C GLY A 70 3.10 -2.78 11.43
N THR A 71 2.36 -3.43 12.33
CA THR A 71 1.91 -4.82 12.16
C THR A 71 0.40 -4.91 12.27
N ILE A 72 -0.20 -5.74 11.41
CA ILE A 72 -1.59 -6.16 11.55
C ILE A 72 -1.60 -7.37 12.48
N LEU A 73 -2.28 -7.27 13.62
CA LEU A 73 -2.40 -8.36 14.58
C LEU A 73 -3.59 -8.16 15.54
N ASP A 74 -4.55 -9.08 15.51
CA ASP A 74 -5.72 -9.04 16.40
C ASP A 74 -5.47 -9.67 17.78
N THR A 75 -4.54 -10.64 17.86
CA THR A 75 -4.23 -11.35 19.09
C THR A 75 -3.36 -10.51 20.02
N LYS A 76 -3.57 -10.64 21.33
CA LYS A 76 -2.68 -10.04 22.35
C LYS A 76 -1.27 -10.61 22.21
N GLY A 77 -0.28 -9.79 22.51
CA GLY A 77 1.14 -10.15 22.51
C GLY A 77 1.95 -9.06 23.19
N SER A 78 3.14 -9.42 23.67
CA SER A 78 4.09 -8.45 24.22
C SER A 78 4.80 -7.76 23.06
N ALA A 79 4.90 -6.43 23.11
CA ALA A 79 5.74 -5.71 22.16
C ALA A 79 7.21 -6.12 22.36
N ARG A 80 7.93 -6.34 21.26
CA ARG A 80 9.37 -6.67 21.25
C ARG A 80 10.19 -5.56 21.90
N LYS A 81 9.84 -4.31 21.61
CA LYS A 81 10.51 -3.13 22.17
C LYS A 81 9.99 -2.87 23.58
N ASN A 82 10.82 -3.12 24.60
CA ASN A 82 10.53 -2.76 25.98
C ASN A 82 11.36 -1.54 26.41
N CYS A 83 10.94 -0.35 25.96
CA CYS A 83 11.58 0.91 26.36
C CYS A 83 10.55 2.03 26.58
N LYS A 84 10.85 2.97 27.50
CA LYS A 84 9.91 4.02 27.94
C LYS A 84 9.45 5.00 26.83
N LYS A 85 10.19 5.09 25.72
CA LYS A 85 9.90 5.99 24.57
C LYS A 85 9.77 5.24 23.24
N CYS A 86 9.62 3.91 23.30
CA CYS A 86 9.46 3.09 22.10
C CYS A 86 7.99 3.05 21.73
N TYR A 87 7.69 3.40 20.48
CA TYR A 87 6.36 3.19 19.92
C TYR A 87 6.28 1.80 19.31
N SER A 88 5.17 1.12 19.57
CA SER A 88 4.85 -0.16 18.95
C SER A 88 3.45 -0.11 18.36
N PHE A 89 3.33 -0.50 17.09
CA PHE A 89 2.10 -0.34 16.32
C PHE A 89 1.45 -1.69 16.05
N ARG A 90 0.25 -1.85 16.62
CA ARG A 90 -0.60 -3.03 16.42
C ARG A 90 -1.94 -2.61 15.87
N MET A 91 -2.08 -2.76 14.56
CA MET A 91 -3.28 -2.45 13.81
C MET A 91 -4.23 -3.67 13.84
N PRO A 92 -5.50 -3.49 14.23
CA PRO A 92 -6.52 -4.52 14.01
C PRO A 92 -6.70 -4.84 12.52
N ALA A 93 -7.00 -6.09 12.18
CA ALA A 93 -7.13 -6.53 10.80
C ALA A 93 -8.27 -5.83 10.04
N TYR A 94 -9.35 -5.44 10.73
CA TYR A 94 -10.48 -4.73 10.09
C TYR A 94 -10.08 -3.39 9.47
N LEU A 95 -8.93 -2.81 9.85
CA LEU A 95 -8.47 -1.55 9.25
C LEU A 95 -7.94 -1.74 7.82
N VAL A 96 -7.64 -2.97 7.40
CA VAL A 96 -7.18 -3.26 6.02
C VAL A 96 -8.27 -2.98 5.01
N ASP A 97 -9.53 -3.23 5.35
CA ASP A 97 -10.68 -2.92 4.49
C ASP A 97 -10.71 -1.43 4.08
N ASN A 98 -10.23 -0.54 4.95
CA ASN A 98 -10.15 0.89 4.65
C ASN A 98 -9.05 1.21 3.62
N LEU A 99 -7.98 0.42 3.55
CA LEU A 99 -6.93 0.56 2.52
C LEU A 99 -7.42 0.05 1.17
N VAL A 100 -8.12 -1.09 1.18
CA VAL A 100 -8.76 -1.63 -0.03
C VAL A 100 -9.78 -0.63 -0.59
N THR A 101 -10.66 -0.12 0.28
CA THR A 101 -11.68 0.87 -0.11
C THR A 101 -11.04 2.16 -0.64
N ALA A 102 -9.92 2.59 -0.04
CA ALA A 102 -9.20 3.78 -0.48
C ALA A 102 -8.51 3.62 -1.85
N GLY A 103 -8.42 2.41 -2.41
CA GLY A 103 -7.84 2.16 -3.73
C GLY A 103 -6.36 1.76 -3.70
N PHE A 104 -5.84 1.15 -2.63
CA PHE A 104 -4.47 0.62 -2.62
C PHE A 104 -4.38 -0.75 -3.30
N ASP A 105 -3.46 -0.89 -4.25
CA ASP A 105 -3.18 -2.15 -4.96
C ASP A 105 -2.01 -2.92 -4.34
N VAL A 106 -1.01 -2.20 -3.84
CA VAL A 106 0.24 -2.79 -3.34
C VAL A 106 0.65 -2.12 -2.03
N LEU A 107 0.99 -2.91 -1.02
CA LEU A 107 1.61 -2.40 0.20
C LEU A 107 2.99 -2.99 0.45
N SER A 108 3.94 -2.11 0.80
CA SER A 108 5.20 -2.48 1.43
C SER A 108 5.01 -2.69 2.92
N ILE A 109 5.66 -3.73 3.45
CA ILE A 109 5.84 -3.97 4.89
C ILE A 109 7.30 -3.84 5.34
N ALA A 110 8.19 -3.42 4.44
CA ALA A 110 9.61 -3.22 4.74
C ALA A 110 9.83 -1.92 5.54
N ASN A 111 9.40 -1.92 6.80
CA ASN A 111 9.53 -0.79 7.71
C ASN A 111 10.12 -1.19 9.07
N ASN A 112 10.46 -0.19 9.90
CA ASN A 112 11.09 -0.38 11.22
C ASN A 112 10.12 -0.83 12.32
N HIS A 113 8.83 -1.01 12.01
CA HIS A 113 7.78 -1.42 12.93
C HIS A 113 7.17 -2.80 12.60
N ILE A 114 7.51 -3.41 11.47
CA ILE A 114 7.01 -4.73 11.07
C ILE A 114 7.38 -5.85 12.06
N MET A 115 8.42 -5.63 12.88
CA MET A 115 8.89 -6.55 13.92
C MET A 115 8.47 -6.11 15.34
N ASP A 116 7.51 -5.20 15.49
CA ASP A 116 7.08 -4.73 16.81
C ASP A 116 6.45 -5.83 17.68
N PHE A 117 5.87 -6.85 17.05
CA PHE A 117 5.24 -8.00 17.70
C PHE A 117 5.84 -9.32 17.18
N ASP A 118 7.15 -9.27 16.90
CA ASP A 118 7.95 -10.40 16.41
C ASP A 118 7.36 -11.06 15.15
N THR A 119 7.78 -12.29 14.86
CA THR A 119 7.38 -13.02 13.65
C THR A 119 5.87 -13.25 13.58
N GLN A 120 5.18 -13.35 14.73
CA GLN A 120 3.73 -13.47 14.75
C GLN A 120 3.04 -12.26 14.09
N GLY A 121 3.52 -11.05 14.36
CA GLY A 121 3.04 -9.84 13.72
C GLY A 121 3.31 -9.83 12.21
N VAL A 122 4.52 -10.21 11.80
CA VAL A 122 4.91 -10.33 10.39
C VAL A 122 4.00 -11.32 9.64
N ASP A 123 3.89 -12.54 10.16
CA ASP A 123 3.15 -13.63 9.52
C ASP A 123 1.66 -13.32 9.39
N ASN A 124 1.06 -12.70 10.42
CA ASN A 124 -0.33 -12.27 10.33
C ASN A 124 -0.50 -11.12 9.34
N THR A 125 0.42 -10.15 9.31
CA THR A 125 0.39 -9.03 8.36
C THR A 125 0.42 -9.54 6.92
N ILE A 126 1.38 -10.43 6.60
CA ILE A 126 1.47 -11.06 5.28
C ILE A 126 0.19 -11.82 4.94
N ARG A 127 -0.32 -12.63 5.88
CA ARG A 127 -1.52 -13.44 5.67
C ARG A 127 -2.75 -12.58 5.38
N VAL A 128 -2.94 -11.48 6.10
CA VAL A 128 -4.10 -10.60 5.92
C VAL A 128 -3.98 -9.85 4.60
N LEU A 129 -2.84 -9.22 4.32
CA LEU A 129 -2.67 -8.41 3.11
C LEU A 129 -2.78 -9.24 1.83
N ASN A 130 -2.18 -10.43 1.77
CA ASN A 130 -2.26 -11.30 0.59
C ASN A 130 -3.68 -11.73 0.19
N ARG A 131 -4.67 -11.58 1.08
CA ARG A 131 -6.06 -11.90 0.76
C ARG A 131 -6.73 -10.77 -0.02
N GLU A 132 -6.22 -9.56 0.13
CA GLU A 132 -6.87 -8.34 -0.33
C GLU A 132 -6.06 -7.60 -1.41
N MET A 133 -4.73 -7.71 -1.40
CA MET A 133 -3.83 -6.91 -2.25
C MET A 133 -2.42 -7.52 -2.37
N ASP A 134 -1.62 -6.97 -3.29
CA ASP A 134 -0.24 -7.38 -3.49
C ASP A 134 0.71 -6.82 -2.42
N LEU A 135 1.79 -7.56 -2.15
CA LEU A 135 2.71 -7.26 -1.05
C LEU A 135 4.16 -7.13 -1.53
N CYS A 136 4.80 -6.02 -1.14
CA CYS A 136 6.23 -5.77 -1.29
C CYS A 136 6.96 -5.88 0.07
N GLY A 137 8.25 -6.24 0.05
CA GLY A 137 9.10 -6.18 1.26
C GLY A 137 9.17 -7.44 2.12
N ARG A 138 8.94 -8.63 1.55
CA ARG A 138 9.23 -9.90 2.25
C ARG A 138 10.74 -10.10 2.36
N SER A 139 11.28 -10.19 3.58
CA SER A 139 12.60 -10.78 3.78
C SER A 139 12.49 -12.30 3.61
N ARG A 140 13.35 -12.89 2.77
CA ARG A 140 13.50 -14.35 2.65
C ARG A 140 13.95 -14.98 3.95
#